data_AF-A0A1N6A9P6-F1
#
_entry.id   AF-A0A1N6A9P6-F1
#
_cell.length_a   1.000
_cell.length_b   1.000
_cell.length_c   1.000
_cell.angle_alpha   90.00
_cell.angle_beta   90.00
_cell.angle_gamma   90.00
#
_symmetry.space_group_name_H-M   'P 1'
#
loop_
_entity.id
_entity.type
_entity.pdbx_description
1 polymer ?
#
loop_
_entity_poly.entity_id
_entity_poly.type
_entity_poly.pdbx_seq_one_letter_code
_entity_poly.pdbx_strand_id
1 'polypeptide(L)'
;MRAEGGQPRSSVLQRVVAHPAVWSVPVMVLLVFAAMPFNDGFYEFWVNYDPQGDAQQHEWISTKRIFRYTSGVLCGQLLALLTGAALARRHAHVTALMVAVPLAVVLAGVTFVVAYPLAQSGEGSYFTTAPLDDPVLVRVLVRELAAYPLYVAAGVGLGVLLGGLARRGRWLLLALLVAVWCAATLNGLLQDDEFNAPYWLLWTAPPIAAGAAIALAALSIDVWTQPPVLMGDWGRSASAALLISAAAYALGLNLLGGMAERRRRQRRTAGTGTSSSESAHRPNPGSLGGA
;
A
#
# COMPACT_ATOMS: atom_id res chain seq x y z
N MET A 1 42.57 -30.98 16.34
CA MET A 1 41.62 -30.92 15.22
C MET A 1 40.42 -30.09 15.66
N ARG A 2 40.28 -28.86 15.15
CA ARG A 2 39.11 -28.00 15.39
C ARG A 2 38.02 -28.41 14.40
N ALA A 3 36.88 -28.86 14.90
CA ALA A 3 35.70 -29.07 14.09
C ALA A 3 35.17 -27.71 13.63
N GLU A 4 35.28 -27.44 12.32
CA GLU A 4 34.58 -26.32 11.69
C GLU A 4 33.08 -26.60 11.75
N GLY A 5 32.39 -25.91 12.66
CA GLY A 5 30.94 -25.94 12.77
C GLY A 5 30.31 -25.35 11.52
N GLY A 6 29.93 -26.21 10.58
CA GLY A 6 29.13 -25.85 9.42
C GLY A 6 27.84 -25.16 9.87
N GLN A 7 27.73 -23.86 9.63
CA GLN A 7 26.46 -23.15 9.80
C GLN A 7 25.40 -23.78 8.89
N PRO A 8 24.21 -24.11 9.43
CA PRO A 8 23.26 -24.95 8.72
C PRO A 8 22.63 -24.18 7.55
N ARG A 9 22.68 -24.79 6.35
CA ARG A 9 22.06 -24.33 5.10
C ARG A 9 20.59 -23.90 5.25
N SER A 10 19.88 -24.37 6.27
CA SER A 10 18.50 -24.00 6.61
C SER A 10 18.32 -22.50 6.93
N SER A 11 19.34 -21.84 7.48
CA SER A 11 19.27 -20.43 7.87
C SER A 11 19.33 -19.45 6.70
N VAL A 12 19.90 -19.88 5.56
CA VAL A 12 20.02 -19.06 4.33
C VAL A 12 18.71 -19.12 3.56
N LEU A 13 18.16 -20.33 3.35
CA LEU A 13 16.86 -20.55 2.72
C LEU A 13 15.73 -19.78 3.43
N GLN A 14 15.67 -19.83 4.76
CA GLN A 14 14.68 -19.07 5.53
C GLN A 14 14.83 -17.55 5.35
N ARG A 15 16.05 -17.03 5.23
CA ARG A 15 16.27 -15.59 5.00
C ARG A 15 15.83 -15.14 3.62
N VAL A 16 16.06 -15.98 2.60
CA VAL A 16 15.68 -15.73 1.21
C VAL A 16 14.15 -15.78 1.05
N VAL A 17 13.49 -16.84 1.53
CA VAL A 17 12.03 -16.97 1.44
C VAL A 17 11.31 -15.85 2.19
N ALA A 18 11.83 -15.43 3.34
CA ALA A 18 11.24 -14.33 4.09
C ALA A 18 11.54 -12.94 3.50
N HIS A 19 12.28 -12.84 2.39
CA HIS A 19 12.61 -11.56 1.77
C HIS A 19 11.35 -10.92 1.14
N PRO A 20 11.05 -9.64 1.43
CA PRO A 20 9.87 -8.94 0.91
C PRO A 20 9.66 -9.09 -0.58
N ALA A 21 10.71 -8.96 -1.38
CA ALA A 21 10.65 -9.12 -2.83
C ALA A 21 10.21 -10.53 -3.30
N VAL A 22 10.49 -11.59 -2.51
CA VAL A 22 10.23 -12.98 -2.91
C VAL A 22 8.77 -13.36 -2.68
N TRP A 23 8.18 -12.95 -1.55
CA TRP A 23 6.80 -13.32 -1.23
C TRP A 23 5.77 -12.29 -1.73
N SER A 24 6.13 -11.02 -1.90
CA SER A 24 5.17 -9.98 -2.30
C SER A 24 4.63 -10.19 -3.72
N VAL A 25 5.46 -10.63 -4.67
CA VAL A 25 5.04 -10.91 -6.05
C VAL A 25 3.96 -12.02 -6.13
N PRO A 26 4.18 -13.25 -5.60
CA PRO A 26 3.14 -14.28 -5.65
C PRO A 26 1.90 -13.90 -4.83
N VAL A 27 2.05 -13.17 -3.72
CA VAL A 27 0.90 -12.64 -2.98
C VAL A 27 0.12 -11.63 -3.83
N MET A 28 0.78 -10.76 -4.57
CA MET A 28 0.13 -9.81 -5.48
C MET A 28 -0.69 -10.53 -6.54
N VAL A 29 -0.12 -11.56 -7.17
CA VAL A 29 -0.82 -12.41 -8.14
C VAL A 29 -2.10 -12.98 -7.52
N LEU A 30 -1.99 -13.63 -6.35
CA LEU A 30 -3.14 -14.20 -5.65
C LEU A 30 -4.20 -13.16 -5.27
N LEU A 31 -3.76 -11.97 -4.85
CA LEU A 31 -4.66 -10.87 -4.51
C LEU A 31 -5.46 -10.40 -5.72
N VAL A 32 -4.85 -10.28 -6.90
CA VAL A 32 -5.57 -9.93 -8.14
C VAL A 32 -6.60 -11.00 -8.48
N PHE A 33 -6.21 -12.28 -8.45
CA PHE A 33 -7.11 -13.41 -8.71
C PHE A 33 -8.30 -13.46 -7.75
N ALA A 34 -8.08 -13.16 -6.46
CA ALA A 34 -9.14 -13.15 -5.46
C ALA A 34 -10.00 -11.88 -5.50
N ALA A 35 -9.42 -10.73 -5.85
CA ALA A 35 -10.12 -9.45 -5.87
C ALA A 35 -11.12 -9.35 -7.02
N MET A 36 -10.83 -9.96 -8.16
CA MET A 36 -11.73 -9.89 -9.33
C MET A 36 -13.13 -10.47 -9.09
N PRO A 37 -13.30 -11.73 -8.61
CA PRO A 37 -14.64 -12.25 -8.31
C PRO A 37 -15.32 -11.50 -7.16
N PHE A 38 -14.54 -10.96 -6.21
CA PHE A 38 -15.08 -10.13 -5.15
C PHE A 38 -15.62 -8.80 -5.68
N ASN A 39 -14.92 -8.15 -6.60
CA ASN A 39 -15.36 -6.92 -7.25
C ASN A 39 -16.61 -7.14 -8.11
N ASP A 40 -16.67 -8.25 -8.85
CA ASP A 40 -17.88 -8.63 -9.60
C ASP A 40 -19.08 -8.83 -8.66
N GLY A 41 -18.90 -9.55 -7.54
CA GLY A 41 -19.97 -9.76 -6.55
C GLY A 41 -20.36 -8.49 -5.77
N PHE A 42 -19.38 -7.63 -5.45
CA PHE A 42 -19.65 -6.33 -4.83
C PHE A 42 -20.53 -5.47 -5.73
N TYR A 43 -20.24 -5.46 -7.02
CA TYR A 43 -20.99 -4.68 -8.00
C TYR A 43 -22.43 -5.17 -8.15
N GLU A 44 -22.61 -6.48 -8.30
CA GLU A 44 -23.93 -7.12 -8.41
C GLU A 44 -24.77 -6.92 -7.13
N PHE A 45 -24.16 -6.87 -5.94
CA PHE A 45 -24.91 -6.73 -4.69
C PHE A 45 -25.19 -5.27 -4.30
N TRP A 46 -24.20 -4.37 -4.42
CA TRP A 46 -24.28 -3.02 -3.85
C TRP A 46 -24.67 -1.93 -4.84
N VAL A 47 -24.36 -2.08 -6.14
CA VAL A 47 -24.49 -0.97 -7.08
C VAL A 47 -25.67 -1.15 -8.02
N ASN A 48 -25.84 -2.33 -8.63
CA ASN A 48 -26.96 -2.55 -9.55
C ASN A 48 -27.38 -4.02 -9.60
N TYR A 49 -28.30 -4.39 -8.69
CA TYR A 49 -28.77 -5.77 -8.48
C TYR A 49 -29.70 -6.28 -9.59
N ASP A 50 -30.27 -5.39 -10.43
CA ASP A 50 -31.15 -5.73 -11.54
C ASP A 50 -31.27 -4.55 -12.52
N PRO A 51 -30.39 -4.43 -13.55
CA PRO A 51 -30.49 -3.32 -14.51
C PRO A 51 -31.76 -3.44 -15.35
N GLN A 52 -32.69 -2.50 -15.15
CA GLN A 52 -33.95 -2.38 -15.86
C GLN A 52 -33.84 -1.35 -16.99
N GLY A 53 -33.79 -1.85 -18.22
CA GLY A 53 -33.74 -1.05 -19.44
C GLY A 53 -32.34 -0.74 -19.96
N ASP A 54 -32.27 -0.27 -21.21
CA ASP A 54 -31.03 -0.15 -21.98
C ASP A 54 -30.01 0.83 -21.35
N ALA A 55 -30.49 1.90 -20.71
CA ALA A 55 -29.66 2.89 -20.04
C ALA A 55 -28.92 2.30 -18.84
N GLN A 56 -29.65 1.60 -17.96
CA GLN A 56 -29.07 0.94 -16.78
C GLN A 56 -28.14 -0.20 -17.17
N GLN A 57 -28.38 -0.88 -18.30
CA GLN A 57 -27.45 -1.87 -18.83
C GLN A 57 -26.13 -1.25 -19.30
N HIS A 58 -26.16 -0.08 -19.94
CA HIS A 58 -24.93 0.62 -20.37
C HIS A 58 -24.09 1.05 -19.17
N GLU A 59 -24.74 1.60 -18.14
CA GLU A 59 -24.10 1.95 -16.87
C GLU A 59 -23.48 0.70 -16.24
N TRP A 60 -24.27 -0.38 -16.17
CA TRP A 60 -23.86 -1.68 -15.64
C TRP A 60 -22.57 -2.20 -16.28
N ILE A 61 -22.56 -2.22 -17.61
CA ILE A 61 -21.43 -2.70 -18.40
C ILE A 61 -20.20 -1.81 -18.19
N SER A 62 -20.36 -0.48 -18.23
CA SER A 62 -19.28 0.50 -18.04
C SER A 62 -18.65 0.39 -16.66
N THR A 63 -19.46 0.36 -15.60
CA THR A 63 -18.95 0.24 -14.24
C THR A 63 -18.22 -1.09 -14.02
N LYS A 64 -18.81 -2.20 -14.49
CA LYS A 64 -18.20 -3.54 -14.38
C LYS A 64 -16.84 -3.58 -15.07
N ARG A 65 -16.67 -2.90 -16.22
CA ARG A 65 -15.37 -2.72 -16.87
C ARG A 65 -14.37 -2.02 -15.95
N ILE A 66 -14.70 -0.84 -15.41
CA ILE A 66 -13.78 -0.09 -14.52
C ILE A 66 -13.33 -0.96 -13.34
N PHE A 67 -14.26 -1.55 -12.59
CA PHE A 67 -13.94 -2.37 -11.42
C PHE A 67 -13.08 -3.60 -11.73
N ARG A 68 -13.33 -4.26 -12.88
CA ARG A 68 -12.53 -5.41 -13.31
C ARG A 68 -11.09 -5.02 -13.63
N TYR A 69 -10.87 -3.97 -14.41
CA TYR A 69 -9.52 -3.52 -14.77
C TYR A 69 -8.75 -2.89 -13.61
N THR A 70 -9.44 -2.38 -12.58
CA THR A 70 -8.81 -1.92 -11.33
C THR A 70 -8.76 -3.01 -10.25
N SER A 71 -9.11 -4.26 -10.56
CA SER A 71 -9.09 -5.35 -9.59
C SER A 71 -7.68 -5.60 -9.07
N GLY A 72 -7.57 -5.73 -7.75
CA GLY A 72 -6.27 -5.92 -7.09
C GLY A 72 -5.48 -4.64 -6.85
N VAL A 73 -5.87 -3.49 -7.41
CA VAL A 73 -5.15 -2.23 -7.23
C VAL A 73 -5.06 -1.82 -5.76
N LEU A 74 -6.21 -1.70 -5.08
CA LEU A 74 -6.29 -1.20 -3.69
C LEU A 74 -5.60 -2.13 -2.69
N CYS A 75 -5.75 -3.44 -2.85
CA CYS A 75 -5.05 -4.40 -1.99
C CYS A 75 -3.55 -4.48 -2.33
N GLY A 76 -3.17 -4.25 -3.58
CA GLY A 76 -1.77 -4.13 -4.00
C GLY A 76 -1.07 -2.89 -3.45
N GLN A 77 -1.78 -1.75 -3.33
CA GLN A 77 -1.27 -0.56 -2.64
C GLN A 77 -1.01 -0.83 -1.14
N LEU A 78 -1.93 -1.52 -0.46
CA LEU A 78 -1.72 -1.98 0.91
C LEU A 78 -0.53 -2.93 1.01
N LEU A 79 -0.43 -3.90 0.08
CA LEU A 79 0.69 -4.83 0.01
C LEU A 79 2.01 -4.09 -0.19
N ALA A 80 2.06 -3.08 -1.07
CA ALA A 80 3.24 -2.25 -1.28
C ALA A 80 3.65 -1.57 0.04
N LEU A 81 2.70 -0.96 0.76
CA LEU A 81 2.96 -0.38 2.07
C LEU A 81 3.53 -1.39 3.07
N LEU A 82 2.92 -2.57 3.19
CA LEU A 82 3.39 -3.63 4.09
C LEU A 82 4.78 -4.16 3.69
N THR A 83 5.05 -4.26 2.40
CA THR A 83 6.33 -4.69 1.83
C THR A 83 7.44 -3.70 2.16
N GLY A 84 7.16 -2.39 2.03
CA GLY A 84 8.07 -1.33 2.46
C GLY A 84 8.38 -1.41 3.95
N ALA A 85 7.36 -1.62 4.79
CA ALA A 85 7.55 -1.78 6.24
C ALA A 85 8.40 -3.01 6.59
N ALA A 86 8.27 -4.09 5.82
CA ALA A 86 9.09 -5.28 5.96
C ALA A 86 10.55 -5.06 5.51
N LEU A 87 10.79 -4.28 4.44
CA LEU A 87 12.13 -3.93 3.96
C LEU A 87 12.92 -3.10 4.97
N ALA A 88 12.27 -2.14 5.64
CA ALA A 88 12.88 -1.32 6.69
C ALA A 88 13.43 -2.13 7.88
N ARG A 89 13.01 -3.39 8.04
CA ARG A 89 13.53 -4.29 9.09
C ARG A 89 14.84 -4.97 8.70
N ARG A 90 15.16 -5.00 7.41
CA ARG A 90 16.31 -5.74 6.85
C ARG A 90 17.44 -4.81 6.42
N HIS A 91 17.10 -3.58 6.05
CA HIS A 91 18.04 -2.62 5.50
C HIS A 91 18.05 -1.33 6.32
N ALA A 92 19.15 -0.59 6.25
CA ALA A 92 19.18 0.80 6.70
C ALA A 92 18.16 1.63 5.89
N HIS A 93 17.64 2.70 6.48
CA HIS A 93 16.55 3.52 5.91
C HIS A 93 16.77 3.85 4.43
N VAL A 94 17.91 4.43 4.07
CA VAL A 94 18.22 4.84 2.69
C VAL A 94 18.24 3.65 1.72
N THR A 95 18.88 2.54 2.13
CA THR A 95 18.92 1.32 1.31
C THR A 95 17.54 0.69 1.17
N ALA A 96 16.70 0.72 2.21
CA ALA A 96 15.33 0.24 2.14
C ALA A 96 14.52 1.01 1.10
N LEU A 97 14.65 2.35 1.05
CA LEU A 97 13.98 3.19 0.04
C LEU A 97 14.46 2.86 -1.39
N MET A 98 15.77 2.73 -1.59
CA MET A 98 16.33 2.41 -2.91
C MET A 98 15.85 1.07 -3.47
N VAL A 99 15.66 0.07 -2.61
CA VAL A 99 15.13 -1.25 -3.01
C VAL A 99 13.60 -1.24 -3.14
N ALA A 100 12.92 -0.44 -2.33
CA ALA A 100 11.46 -0.41 -2.28
C ALA A 100 10.86 0.14 -3.58
N VAL A 101 11.42 1.20 -4.16
CA VAL A 101 10.86 1.84 -5.35
C VAL A 101 10.81 0.89 -6.57
N PRO A 102 11.91 0.22 -6.98
CA PRO A 102 11.85 -0.78 -8.05
C PRO A 102 10.89 -1.92 -7.74
N LEU A 103 10.83 -2.38 -6.49
CA LEU A 103 9.90 -3.44 -6.09
C LEU A 103 8.44 -3.00 -6.24
N ALA A 104 8.11 -1.74 -5.92
CA ALA A 104 6.77 -1.22 -6.13
C ALA A 104 6.40 -1.11 -7.60
N VAL A 105 7.35 -0.75 -8.48
CA VAL A 105 7.13 -0.78 -9.94
C VAL A 105 6.85 -2.20 -10.41
N VAL A 106 7.59 -3.19 -9.89
CA VAL A 106 7.31 -4.61 -10.18
C VAL A 106 5.92 -5.00 -9.70
N LEU A 107 5.53 -4.64 -8.48
CA LEU A 107 4.19 -4.94 -7.96
C LEU A 107 3.09 -4.29 -8.80
N ALA A 108 3.23 -3.01 -9.17
CA ALA A 108 2.29 -2.32 -10.05
C ALA A 108 2.20 -3.00 -11.43
N GLY A 109 3.35 -3.38 -12.00
CA GLY A 109 3.42 -4.13 -13.24
C GLY A 109 2.73 -5.49 -13.15
N VAL A 110 2.92 -6.22 -12.06
CA VAL A 110 2.23 -7.49 -11.80
C VAL A 110 0.73 -7.28 -11.67
N THR A 111 0.27 -6.25 -10.96
CA THR A 111 -1.15 -5.89 -10.89
C THR A 111 -1.72 -5.72 -12.28
N PHE A 112 -1.07 -4.92 -13.13
CA PHE A 112 -1.53 -4.68 -14.49
C PHE A 112 -1.50 -5.95 -15.37
N VAL A 113 -0.37 -6.65 -15.41
CA VAL A 113 -0.16 -7.82 -16.27
C VAL A 113 -1.07 -9.00 -15.90
N VAL A 114 -1.49 -9.11 -14.64
CA VAL A 114 -2.44 -10.14 -14.22
C VAL A 114 -3.88 -9.66 -14.35
N ALA A 115 -4.19 -8.44 -13.92
CA ALA A 115 -5.57 -7.94 -13.94
C ALA A 115 -6.08 -7.72 -15.36
N TYR A 116 -5.24 -7.20 -16.26
CA TYR A 116 -5.62 -6.88 -17.64
C TYR A 116 -6.13 -8.10 -18.44
N PRO A 117 -5.38 -9.21 -18.59
CA PRO A 117 -5.87 -10.36 -19.34
C PRO A 117 -7.06 -11.04 -18.66
N LEU A 118 -7.12 -11.05 -17.32
CA LEU A 118 -8.27 -11.59 -16.61
C LEU A 118 -9.53 -10.76 -16.87
N ALA A 119 -9.44 -9.43 -16.74
CA ALA A 119 -10.50 -8.48 -17.07
C ALA A 119 -10.96 -8.63 -18.52
N GLN A 120 -10.02 -8.68 -19.46
CA GLN A 120 -10.30 -8.86 -20.88
C GLN A 120 -11.00 -10.19 -21.17
N SER A 121 -10.59 -11.28 -20.52
CA SER A 121 -11.23 -12.60 -20.71
C SER A 121 -12.68 -12.66 -20.22
N GLY A 122 -13.01 -11.83 -19.21
CA GLY A 122 -14.37 -11.68 -18.71
C GLY A 122 -15.20 -10.64 -19.46
N GLU A 123 -14.57 -9.86 -20.34
CA GLU A 123 -15.21 -8.82 -21.12
C GLU A 123 -15.99 -9.44 -22.29
N GLY A 124 -17.32 -9.35 -22.23
CA GLY A 124 -18.19 -9.85 -23.30
C GLY A 124 -18.13 -8.97 -24.56
N SER A 125 -18.90 -9.33 -25.58
CA SER A 125 -19.00 -8.59 -26.86
C SER A 125 -19.73 -7.24 -26.78
N TYR A 126 -19.89 -6.69 -25.57
CA TYR A 126 -20.70 -5.50 -25.30
C TYR A 126 -19.99 -4.20 -25.68
N PHE A 127 -18.66 -4.21 -25.78
CA PHE A 127 -17.88 -3.03 -26.09
C PHE A 127 -17.28 -3.11 -27.49
N THR A 128 -17.41 -2.02 -28.24
CA THR A 128 -16.83 -1.84 -29.58
C THR A 128 -15.44 -1.20 -29.54
N THR A 129 -15.03 -0.67 -28.39
CA THR A 129 -13.73 -0.01 -28.16
C THR A 129 -12.83 -0.86 -27.28
N ALA A 130 -11.52 -0.83 -27.56
CA ALA A 130 -10.55 -1.51 -26.73
C ALA A 130 -10.46 -0.80 -25.36
N PRO A 131 -10.19 -1.53 -24.26
CA PRO A 131 -10.06 -0.96 -22.92
C PRO A 131 -9.00 0.15 -22.82
N LEU A 132 -7.93 0.05 -23.62
CA LEU A 132 -6.85 1.05 -23.65
C LEU A 132 -7.24 2.33 -24.40
N ASP A 133 -8.34 2.31 -25.17
CA ASP A 133 -8.89 3.50 -25.83
C ASP A 133 -9.84 4.27 -24.90
N ASP A 134 -10.20 3.70 -23.74
CA ASP A 134 -11.04 4.36 -22.74
C ASP A 134 -10.22 5.35 -21.90
N PRO A 135 -10.42 6.67 -22.09
CA PRO A 135 -9.61 7.70 -21.42
C PRO A 135 -9.91 7.82 -19.92
N VAL A 136 -11.07 7.35 -19.45
CA VAL A 136 -11.44 7.35 -18.03
C VAL A 136 -10.71 6.20 -17.35
N LEU A 137 -10.82 5.00 -17.91
CA LEU A 137 -10.16 3.80 -17.39
C LEU A 137 -8.63 3.99 -17.32
N VAL A 138 -8.00 4.37 -18.43
CA VAL A 138 -6.54 4.52 -18.50
C VAL A 138 -6.06 5.56 -17.49
N ARG A 139 -6.78 6.67 -17.33
CA ARG A 139 -6.40 7.73 -16.40
C ARG A 139 -6.40 7.24 -14.95
N VAL A 140 -7.48 6.60 -14.50
CA VAL A 140 -7.58 6.09 -13.12
C VAL A 140 -6.54 5.01 -12.91
N LEU A 141 -6.44 4.05 -13.82
CA LEU A 141 -5.47 2.96 -13.72
C LEU A 141 -4.03 3.47 -13.61
N VAL A 142 -3.63 4.42 -14.46
CA VAL A 142 -2.27 5.01 -14.40
C VAL A 142 -2.01 5.71 -13.07
N ARG A 143 -2.98 6.49 -12.55
CA ARG A 143 -2.80 7.23 -11.29
C ARG A 143 -2.76 6.30 -10.08
N GLU A 144 -3.62 5.30 -10.07
CA GLU A 144 -3.64 4.26 -9.05
C GLU A 144 -2.34 3.44 -9.01
N LEU A 145 -1.81 3.05 -10.17
CA LEU A 145 -0.53 2.34 -10.29
C LEU A 145 0.65 3.24 -9.90
N ALA A 146 0.60 4.53 -10.26
CA ALA A 146 1.62 5.51 -9.87
C ALA A 146 1.67 5.75 -8.34
N ALA A 147 0.63 5.39 -7.60
CA ALA A 147 0.63 5.48 -6.14
C ALA A 147 1.47 4.37 -5.46
N TYR A 148 1.77 3.25 -6.13
CA TYR A 148 2.50 2.12 -5.53
C TYR A 148 3.88 2.52 -4.97
N PRO A 149 4.75 3.25 -5.70
CA PRO A 149 6.01 3.75 -5.16
C PRO A 149 5.84 4.67 -3.94
N LEU A 150 4.74 5.43 -3.87
CA LEU A 150 4.48 6.31 -2.73
C LEU A 150 4.10 5.47 -1.51
N TYR A 151 3.23 4.47 -1.67
CA TYR A 151 2.83 3.58 -0.59
C TYR A 151 3.98 2.71 -0.07
N VAL A 152 4.83 2.17 -0.95
CA VAL A 152 6.00 1.40 -0.50
C VAL A 152 6.98 2.28 0.29
N ALA A 153 7.17 3.54 -0.13
CA ALA A 153 8.03 4.49 0.56
C ALA A 153 7.45 4.88 1.93
N ALA A 154 6.14 5.13 2.00
CA ALA A 154 5.40 5.32 3.25
C ALA A 154 5.58 4.11 4.18
N GLY A 155 5.48 2.90 3.62
CA GLY A 155 5.76 1.64 4.28
C GLY A 155 7.14 1.60 4.93
N VAL A 156 8.19 2.01 4.21
CA VAL A 156 9.55 2.06 4.77
C VAL A 156 9.61 2.94 6.01
N GLY A 157 9.06 4.16 5.95
CA GLY A 157 8.98 5.06 7.10
C GLY A 157 8.22 4.45 8.29
N LEU A 158 7.06 3.84 8.02
CA LEU A 158 6.28 3.10 9.01
C LEU A 158 7.09 1.98 9.66
N GLY A 159 7.82 1.19 8.87
CA GLY A 159 8.64 0.08 9.37
C GLY A 159 9.75 0.54 10.32
N VAL A 160 10.39 1.69 10.05
CA VAL A 160 11.39 2.30 10.94
C VAL A 160 10.76 2.70 12.28
N LEU A 161 9.59 3.35 12.23
CA LEU A 161 8.83 3.73 13.42
C LEU A 161 8.47 2.50 14.27
N LEU A 162 7.94 1.45 13.62
CA LEU A 162 7.56 0.19 14.25
C LEU A 162 8.75 -0.61 14.83
N GLY A 163 9.99 -0.32 14.40
CA GLY A 163 11.18 -1.04 14.85
C GLY A 163 11.50 -0.94 16.35
N GLY A 164 10.87 -0.02 17.09
CA GLY A 164 11.08 0.15 18.53
C GLY A 164 9.95 -0.40 19.40
N LEU A 165 8.90 -0.96 18.79
CA LEU A 165 7.75 -1.50 19.50
C LEU A 165 7.94 -2.98 19.82
N ALA A 166 7.37 -3.41 20.95
CA ALA A 166 7.30 -4.82 21.30
C ALA A 166 6.57 -5.62 20.20
N ARG A 167 6.98 -6.88 20.00
CA ARG A 167 6.46 -7.74 18.93
C ARG A 167 4.93 -7.82 18.91
N ARG A 168 4.30 -7.94 20.08
CA ARG A 168 2.83 -8.01 20.23
C ARG A 168 2.14 -6.70 19.84
N GLY A 169 2.65 -5.56 20.32
CA GLY A 169 2.10 -4.24 19.96
C GLY A 169 2.22 -3.94 18.47
N ARG A 170 3.31 -4.37 17.83
CA ARG A 170 3.49 -4.21 16.38
C ARG A 170 2.44 -4.95 15.56
N TRP A 171 2.12 -6.20 15.91
CA TRP A 171 1.11 -6.98 15.17
C TRP A 171 -0.28 -6.39 15.33
N LEU A 172 -0.63 -5.93 16.53
CA LEU A 172 -1.88 -5.21 16.79
C LEU A 172 -2.01 -3.95 15.92
N LEU A 173 -0.95 -3.14 15.84
CA LEU A 173 -0.95 -1.94 15.01
C LEU A 173 -1.05 -2.26 13.51
N LEU A 174 -0.39 -3.32 13.04
CA LEU A 174 -0.51 -3.75 11.65
C LEU A 174 -1.91 -4.28 11.34
N ALA A 175 -2.52 -5.05 12.25
CA ALA A 175 -3.90 -5.52 12.08
C ALA A 175 -4.89 -4.34 12.06
N LEU A 176 -4.72 -3.39 12.98
CA LEU A 176 -5.52 -2.17 13.00
C LEU A 176 -5.35 -1.34 11.71
N LEU A 177 -4.12 -1.23 11.21
CA LEU A 177 -3.84 -0.55 9.94
C LEU A 177 -4.58 -1.22 8.77
N VAL A 178 -4.54 -2.55 8.68
CA VAL A 178 -5.28 -3.29 7.62
C VAL A 178 -6.78 -3.06 7.77
N ALA A 179 -7.33 -3.14 8.98
CA ALA A 179 -8.75 -2.90 9.22
C ALA A 179 -9.18 -1.47 8.83
N VAL A 180 -8.40 -0.46 9.25
CA VAL A 180 -8.65 0.95 8.90
C VAL A 180 -8.48 1.18 7.41
N TRP A 181 -7.51 0.53 6.77
CA TRP A 181 -7.34 0.58 5.31
C TRP A 181 -8.58 0.06 4.60
N CYS A 182 -9.06 -1.14 4.96
CA CYS A 182 -10.24 -1.73 4.35
C CYS A 182 -11.48 -0.84 4.54
N ALA A 183 -11.70 -0.33 5.76
CA ALA A 183 -12.81 0.57 6.04
C ALA A 183 -12.72 1.87 5.22
N ALA A 184 -11.53 2.46 5.12
CA ALA A 184 -11.29 3.67 4.34
C ALA A 184 -11.49 3.44 2.83
N THR A 185 -10.97 2.34 2.28
CA THR A 185 -11.18 2.00 0.86
C THR A 185 -12.65 1.73 0.56
N LEU A 186 -13.36 1.02 1.43
CA LEU A 186 -14.80 0.76 1.26
C LEU A 186 -15.59 2.07 1.33
N ASN A 187 -15.26 2.97 2.26
CA ASN A 187 -15.89 4.29 2.32
C ASN A 187 -15.63 5.14 1.07
N GLY A 188 -14.48 4.97 0.41
CA GLY A 188 -14.20 5.58 -0.89
C GLY A 188 -14.97 4.91 -2.03
N LEU A 189 -15.12 3.59 -2.00
CA LEU A 189 -15.84 2.84 -3.04
C LEU A 189 -17.36 3.01 -2.99
N LEU A 190 -17.91 3.27 -1.81
CA LEU A 190 -19.35 3.51 -1.58
C LEU A 190 -19.72 4.99 -1.80
N GLN A 191 -19.00 5.70 -2.67
CA GLN A 191 -19.34 7.08 -3.04
C GLN A 191 -20.29 7.04 -4.23
N ASP A 192 -21.41 7.74 -4.10
CA ASP A 192 -22.34 8.04 -5.20
C ASP A 192 -21.86 9.31 -5.95
N ASP A 193 -22.66 9.78 -6.91
CA ASP A 193 -22.38 11.00 -7.69
C ASP A 193 -22.14 12.25 -6.83
N GLU A 194 -22.66 12.26 -5.60
CA GLU A 194 -22.39 13.27 -4.58
C GLU A 194 -21.52 12.69 -3.46
N PHE A 195 -20.31 13.24 -3.29
CA PHE A 195 -19.44 12.85 -2.18
C PHE A 195 -20.06 13.27 -0.84
N ASN A 196 -20.77 12.36 -0.18
CA ASN A 196 -21.54 12.63 1.05
C ASN A 196 -20.67 12.65 2.33
N ALA A 197 -19.39 12.96 2.17
CA ALA A 197 -18.42 13.05 3.25
C ALA A 197 -17.68 14.39 3.19
N PRO A 198 -17.02 14.82 4.27
CA PRO A 198 -16.22 16.04 4.22
C PRO A 198 -15.09 15.92 3.19
N TYR A 199 -15.10 16.77 2.15
CA TYR A 199 -14.15 16.73 1.02
C TYR A 199 -12.67 16.68 1.42
N TRP A 200 -12.31 17.25 2.59
CA TRP A 200 -10.94 17.21 3.11
C TRP A 200 -10.45 15.78 3.41
N LEU A 201 -11.35 14.81 3.58
CA LEU A 201 -10.98 13.40 3.78
C LEU A 201 -10.24 12.81 2.58
N LEU A 202 -10.60 13.22 1.35
CA LEU A 202 -9.87 12.81 0.13
C LEU A 202 -8.40 13.23 0.18
N TRP A 203 -8.11 14.35 0.83
CA TRP A 203 -6.77 14.92 0.91
C TRP A 203 -5.94 14.40 2.08
N THR A 204 -6.59 13.81 3.09
CA THR A 204 -5.93 13.35 4.33
C THR A 204 -5.87 11.84 4.46
N ALA A 205 -6.76 11.11 3.78
CA ALA A 205 -6.83 9.66 3.80
C ALA A 205 -6.66 9.09 2.38
N PRO A 206 -5.41 8.82 1.95
CA PRO A 206 -5.12 8.27 0.62
C PRO A 206 -5.99 7.06 0.21
N PRO A 207 -6.29 6.09 1.10
CA PRO A 207 -7.13 4.94 0.72
C PRO A 207 -8.59 5.33 0.38
N ILE A 208 -9.13 6.38 1.01
CA ILE A 208 -10.46 6.92 0.66
C ILE A 208 -10.39 7.52 -0.74
N ALA A 209 -9.35 8.29 -1.03
CA ALA A 209 -9.16 8.92 -2.34
C ALA A 209 -8.99 7.89 -3.47
N ALA A 210 -8.28 6.78 -3.21
CA ALA A 210 -8.14 5.68 -4.16
C ALA A 210 -9.47 4.99 -4.45
N GLY A 211 -10.23 4.65 -3.40
CA GLY A 211 -11.57 4.09 -3.57
C GLY A 211 -12.51 5.03 -4.33
N ALA A 212 -12.52 6.31 -3.97
CA ALA A 212 -13.36 7.33 -4.60
C ALA A 212 -12.97 7.58 -6.07
N ALA A 213 -11.67 7.52 -6.41
CA ALA A 213 -11.23 7.64 -7.79
C ALA A 213 -11.79 6.53 -8.68
N ILE A 214 -11.81 5.29 -8.17
CA ILE A 214 -12.37 4.13 -8.87
C ILE A 214 -13.90 4.26 -8.97
N ALA A 215 -14.58 4.57 -7.87
CA ALA A 215 -16.05 4.72 -7.85
C ALA A 215 -16.55 5.84 -8.79
N LEU A 216 -15.95 7.03 -8.72
CA LEU A 216 -16.36 8.16 -9.56
C LEU A 216 -16.01 7.97 -11.04
N ALA A 217 -14.98 7.16 -11.36
CA ALA A 217 -14.74 6.74 -12.73
C ALA A 217 -15.76 5.70 -13.21
N ALA A 218 -16.18 4.81 -12.33
CA ALA A 218 -17.23 3.84 -12.57
C ALA A 218 -18.61 4.49 -12.85
N LEU A 219 -18.90 5.63 -12.23
CA LEU A 219 -20.13 6.43 -12.39
C LEU A 219 -19.99 7.57 -13.42
N SER A 220 -18.93 7.54 -14.24
CA SER A 220 -18.56 8.66 -15.13
C SER A 220 -19.50 8.92 -16.31
N ILE A 221 -20.48 8.05 -16.56
CA ILE A 221 -21.37 8.12 -17.72
C ILE A 221 -22.78 8.46 -17.26
N ASP A 222 -23.32 9.56 -17.79
CA ASP A 222 -24.76 9.82 -17.74
C ASP A 222 -25.44 9.02 -18.84
N VAL A 223 -26.17 7.99 -18.43
CA VAL A 223 -26.89 7.08 -19.33
C VAL A 223 -28.29 7.58 -19.71
N TRP A 224 -28.76 8.65 -19.08
CA TRP A 224 -30.08 9.23 -19.35
C TRP A 224 -30.08 10.22 -20.51
N THR A 225 -28.90 10.67 -20.92
CA THR A 225 -28.69 11.47 -22.14
C THR A 225 -28.54 10.56 -23.37
N GLN A 226 -29.07 10.99 -24.52
CA GLN A 226 -28.94 10.27 -25.79
C GLN A 226 -28.21 11.15 -26.83
N PRO A 227 -26.97 10.79 -27.24
CA PRO A 227 -26.18 9.64 -26.78
C PRO A 227 -25.70 9.79 -25.32
N PRO A 228 -25.34 8.69 -24.62
CA PRO A 228 -24.74 8.77 -23.29
C PRO A 228 -23.50 9.67 -23.32
N VAL A 229 -23.41 10.59 -22.38
CA VAL A 229 -22.26 11.51 -22.29
C VAL A 229 -21.52 11.35 -20.97
N LEU A 230 -20.24 11.71 -20.98
CA LEU A 230 -19.43 11.73 -19.77
C LEU A 230 -19.89 12.89 -18.86
N MET A 231 -20.22 12.60 -17.60
CA MET A 231 -20.64 13.57 -16.58
C MET A 231 -19.75 13.53 -15.32
N GLY A 232 -19.59 14.66 -14.65
CA GLY A 232 -18.74 14.78 -13.47
C GLY A 232 -17.25 14.89 -13.77
N ASP A 233 -16.40 14.66 -12.76
CA ASP A 233 -14.94 14.79 -12.88
C ASP A 233 -14.22 13.48 -13.25
N TRP A 234 -14.96 12.37 -13.30
CA TRP A 234 -14.50 11.01 -13.63
C TRP A 234 -13.34 10.54 -12.73
N GLY A 235 -13.42 10.86 -11.45
CA GLY A 235 -12.39 10.54 -10.47
C GLY A 235 -11.13 11.39 -10.60
N ARG A 236 -11.15 12.50 -11.37
CA ARG A 236 -9.96 13.32 -11.62
C ARG A 236 -9.46 13.99 -10.35
N SER A 237 -10.34 14.59 -9.55
CA SER A 237 -9.98 15.24 -8.29
C SER A 237 -9.56 14.20 -7.25
N ALA A 238 -10.31 13.12 -7.11
CA ALA A 238 -10.00 12.02 -6.20
C ALA A 238 -8.63 11.38 -6.50
N SER A 239 -8.32 11.12 -7.78
CA SER A 239 -7.01 10.57 -8.13
C SER A 239 -5.86 11.58 -7.93
N ALA A 240 -6.12 12.88 -8.06
CA ALA A 240 -5.11 13.90 -7.75
C ALA A 240 -4.88 13.97 -6.24
N ALA A 241 -5.97 13.93 -5.46
CA ALA A 241 -5.93 13.88 -4.01
C ALA A 241 -5.21 12.61 -3.53
N LEU A 242 -5.40 11.46 -4.18
CA LEU A 242 -4.65 10.23 -3.93
C LEU A 242 -3.14 10.47 -4.04
N LEU A 243 -2.66 10.97 -5.18
CA LEU A 243 -1.22 11.16 -5.40
C LEU A 243 -0.62 12.17 -4.42
N ILE A 244 -1.31 13.29 -4.18
CA ILE A 244 -0.86 14.35 -3.28
C ILE A 244 -0.84 13.86 -1.83
N SER A 245 -1.92 13.22 -1.39
CA SER A 245 -2.03 12.68 -0.04
C SER A 245 -1.04 11.54 0.20
N ALA A 246 -0.87 10.62 -0.76
CA ALA A 246 0.10 9.53 -0.67
C ALA A 246 1.54 10.05 -0.63
N ALA A 247 1.87 11.08 -1.42
CA ALA A 247 3.17 11.73 -1.38
C ALA A 247 3.41 12.42 -0.02
N ALA A 248 2.42 13.14 0.50
CA ALA A 248 2.49 13.74 1.83
C ALA A 248 2.65 12.69 2.94
N TYR A 249 1.93 11.57 2.84
CA TYR A 249 2.03 10.44 3.77
C TYR A 249 3.42 9.81 3.74
N ALA A 250 3.96 9.57 2.54
CA ALA A 250 5.29 9.03 2.35
C ALA A 250 6.36 9.96 2.93
N LEU A 251 6.29 11.26 2.62
CA LEU A 251 7.20 12.25 3.16
C LEU A 251 7.13 12.31 4.68
N GLY A 252 5.92 12.45 5.24
CA GLY A 252 5.70 12.57 6.68
C GLY A 252 6.23 11.36 7.47
N LEU A 253 5.90 10.15 7.02
CA LEU A 253 6.37 8.92 7.68
C LEU A 253 7.88 8.74 7.56
N ASN A 254 8.50 9.11 6.44
CA ASN A 254 9.95 9.03 6.29
C ASN A 254 10.68 10.07 7.14
N LEU A 255 10.16 11.30 7.26
CA LEU A 255 10.72 12.32 8.15
C LEU A 255 10.62 11.89 9.62
N LEU A 256 9.44 11.41 10.05
CA LEU A 256 9.24 10.87 11.39
C LEU A 256 10.14 9.65 11.67
N GLY A 257 10.24 8.74 10.72
CA GLY A 257 11.11 7.56 10.79
C GLY A 257 12.59 7.94 10.95
N GLY A 258 13.08 8.88 10.14
CA GLY A 258 14.45 9.37 10.21
C GLY A 258 14.76 10.06 11.54
N MET A 259 13.83 10.86 12.08
CA MET A 259 13.96 11.46 13.40
C MET A 259 14.00 10.39 14.52
N ALA A 260 13.13 9.38 14.44
CA ALA A 260 13.10 8.29 15.40
C ALA A 260 14.40 7.47 15.38
N GLU A 261 14.97 7.21 14.20
CA GLU A 261 16.24 6.51 14.06
C GLU A 261 17.41 7.33 14.65
N ARG A 262 17.49 8.63 14.34
CA ARG A 262 18.50 9.54 14.92
C ARG A 262 18.46 9.54 16.45
N ARG A 263 17.26 9.65 17.04
CA ARG A 263 17.07 9.59 18.50
C ARG A 263 17.53 8.26 19.10
N ARG A 264 17.25 7.13 18.43
CA ARG A 264 17.71 5.80 18.87
C ARG A 264 19.23 5.68 18.84
N ARG A 265 19.89 6.23 17.82
CA ARG A 265 21.36 6.24 17.72
C ARG A 265 21.99 7.07 18.84
N GLN A 266 21.47 8.27 19.10
CA GLN A 266 21.94 9.15 20.18
C GLN A 266 21.82 8.52 21.57
N ARG A 267 20.72 7.82 21.86
CA ARG A 267 20.54 7.11 23.14
C ARG A 267 21.55 5.97 23.32
N ARG A 268 21.90 5.26 22.24
CA ARG A 268 22.90 4.18 22.29
C ARG A 268 24.31 4.72 22.57
N THR A 269 24.69 5.85 21.95
CA THR A 269 26.00 6.47 22.18
C THR A 269 26.13 7.09 23.57
N ALA A 270 25.05 7.65 24.12
CA ALA A 270 25.03 8.20 25.47
C ALA A 270 25.15 7.12 26.57
N GLY A 271 24.55 5.95 26.37
CA GLY A 271 24.61 4.84 27.33
C GLY A 271 25.97 4.13 27.40
N THR A 272 26.81 4.24 26.37
CA THR A 272 28.17 3.69 26.37
C THR A 272 29.21 4.61 27.02
N GLY A 273 28.95 5.93 27.08
CA GLY A 273 29.90 6.93 27.60
C GLY A 273 29.96 7.08 29.12
N THR A 274 28.99 6.54 29.86
CA THR A 274 28.94 6.64 31.33
C THR A 274 29.61 5.47 32.06
N SER A 275 29.97 4.39 31.37
CA SER A 275 30.59 3.21 32.00
C SER A 275 32.12 3.28 32.14
N SER A 276 32.77 4.27 31.52
CA SER A 276 34.24 4.39 31.51
C SER A 276 34.82 5.38 32.53
N SER A 277 34.00 6.19 33.23
CA SER A 277 34.50 7.16 34.22
C SER A 277 34.42 6.70 35.68
N GLU A 278 33.82 5.53 35.97
CA GLU A 278 33.59 5.07 37.36
C GLU A 278 34.62 4.02 37.85
N SER A 279 35.67 3.72 37.08
CA SER A 279 36.76 2.82 37.49
C SER A 279 38.08 3.51 37.86
N ALA A 280 38.14 4.85 37.81
CA ALA A 280 39.39 5.60 37.97
C ALA A 280 39.49 6.38 39.31
N HIS A 281 38.84 5.94 40.40
CA HIS A 281 39.21 6.42 41.75
C HIS A 281 38.63 5.55 42.87
N ARG A 282 39.19 4.36 43.10
CA ARG A 282 39.11 3.73 44.43
C ARG A 282 40.48 3.90 45.10
N PRO A 283 40.62 4.79 46.10
CA PRO A 283 41.82 4.84 46.91
C PRO A 283 41.95 3.53 47.69
N ASN A 284 43.15 2.96 47.64
CA ASN A 284 43.51 1.69 48.26
C ASN A 284 43.49 1.85 49.80
N PRO A 285 42.59 1.20 50.56
CA PRO A 285 42.57 1.31 52.00
C PRO A 285 43.40 0.15 52.57
N GLY A 286 44.70 0.35 52.73
CA GLY A 286 45.54 -0.71 53.29
C GLY A 286 47.04 -0.52 53.18
N SER A 287 47.59 0.53 53.79
CA SER A 287 48.98 0.46 54.28
C SER A 287 49.10 1.20 55.62
N LEU A 288 48.66 0.52 56.67
CA LEU A 288 49.07 0.79 58.04
C LEU A 288 49.70 -0.50 58.58
N GLY A 289 50.94 -0.41 59.05
CA GLY A 289 51.52 -1.34 60.01
C GLY A 289 52.77 -2.10 59.53
N GLY A 290 53.92 -1.70 60.07
CA GLY A 290 55.17 -2.47 60.05
C GLY A 290 56.31 -1.62 60.58
N ALA A 291 56.70 -1.88 61.83
CA ALA A 291 57.69 -1.19 62.64
C ALA A 291 59.11 -1.21 62.08
#